data_AF-A0A3C1KKR7-F1
#
_entry.id   AF-A0A3C1KKR7-F1
#
_cell.length_a   1.000
_cell.length_b   1.000
_cell.length_c   1.000
_cell.angle_alpha   90.00
_cell.angle_beta   90.00
_cell.angle_gamma   90.00
#
_symmetry.space_group_name_H-M   'P 1'
#
loop_
_entity.id
_entity.type
_entity.pdbx_description
1 polymer ?
#
loop_
_entity_poly.entity_id
_entity_poly.type
_entity_poly.pdbx_seq_one_letter_code
_entity_poly.pdbx_strand_id
1 'polypeptide(L)'
;MRAIHDKRSATPVRTACLTLLLLTLAACQPSAPQSNADLLRDLRGQWVVINYWAEWCKPCIKEIPELNALDSDYDAITVLGVNYDGATGEDLQTQLETLQVGFRTLAEDPAALLGLNRPTV
;
A
#
# COMPACT_ATOMS: atom_id res chain seq x y z
N MET A 1 22.54 -2.38 69.09
CA MET A 1 21.08 -2.32 68.87
C MET A 1 20.82 -2.09 67.39
N ARG A 2 20.21 -3.05 66.68
CA ARG A 2 19.77 -2.93 65.27
C ARG A 2 18.26 -3.19 65.24
N ALA A 3 17.50 -2.26 64.68
CA ALA A 3 16.14 -2.42 64.16
C ALA A 3 16.07 -1.49 62.94
N ILE A 4 16.26 -1.98 61.70
CA ILE A 4 15.27 -2.53 60.77
C ILE A 4 13.99 -1.67 60.66
N HIS A 5 13.98 -0.71 59.73
CA HIS A 5 12.83 0.01 59.17
C HIS A 5 13.26 0.47 57.76
N ASP A 6 12.48 0.47 56.69
CA ASP A 6 11.27 -0.23 56.24
C ASP A 6 11.30 0.03 54.72
N LYS A 7 11.49 -1.00 53.88
CA LYS A 7 11.50 -0.86 52.41
C LYS A 7 10.13 -1.24 51.86
N ARG A 8 9.11 -0.40 52.06
CA ARG A 8 7.78 -0.61 51.48
C ARG A 8 7.49 0.38 50.35
N SER A 9 6.96 -0.19 49.26
CA SER A 9 5.99 0.41 48.32
C SER A 9 6.40 1.45 47.27
N ALA A 10 7.44 1.23 46.46
CA ALA A 10 7.67 2.03 45.23
C ALA A 10 7.83 1.20 43.93
N THR A 11 7.83 -0.13 44.02
CA THR A 11 8.09 -1.04 42.90
C THR A 11 6.86 -1.37 42.02
N PRO A 12 5.64 -1.66 42.52
CA PRO A 12 4.62 -2.31 41.70
C PRO A 12 4.05 -1.41 40.59
N VAL A 13 3.91 -0.10 40.84
CA VAL A 13 3.37 0.86 39.85
C VAL A 13 4.37 1.09 38.71
N ARG A 14 5.66 1.21 39.03
CA ARG A 14 6.72 1.41 38.02
C ARG A 14 6.86 0.20 37.12
N THR A 15 6.83 -1.01 37.69
CA THR A 15 6.89 -2.24 36.91
C THR A 15 5.64 -2.40 36.04
N ALA A 16 4.45 -2.09 36.56
CA ALA A 16 3.19 -2.15 35.81
C ALA A 16 3.13 -1.16 34.64
N CYS A 17 3.61 0.08 34.84
CA CYS A 17 3.72 1.06 33.75
C CYS A 17 4.73 0.62 32.68
N LEU A 18 5.88 0.06 33.07
CA LEU A 18 6.88 -0.43 32.12
C LEU A 18 6.32 -1.60 31.29
N THR A 19 5.63 -2.55 31.93
CA THR A 19 5.03 -3.69 31.23
C THR A 19 3.90 -3.27 30.30
N LEU A 20 3.06 -2.31 30.70
CA LEU A 20 1.99 -1.79 29.85
C LEU A 20 2.55 -1.04 28.63
N LEU A 21 3.60 -0.22 28.83
CA LEU A 21 4.27 0.49 27.74
C LEU A 21 4.92 -0.49 26.74
N LEU A 22 5.61 -1.53 27.23
CA LEU A 22 6.20 -2.58 26.40
C LEU A 22 5.14 -3.35 25.60
N LEU A 23 3.99 -3.66 26.20
CA LEU A 23 2.86 -4.32 25.52
C LEU A 23 2.28 -3.44 24.39
N THR A 24 2.15 -2.14 24.61
CA THR A 24 1.66 -1.22 23.56
C THR A 24 2.65 -1.07 22.40
N LEU A 25 3.95 -1.07 22.66
CA LEU A 25 4.99 -0.98 21.63
C LEU A 25 5.07 -2.26 20.77
N ALA A 26 4.84 -3.43 21.37
CA ALA A 26 4.84 -4.71 20.65
C ALA A 26 3.61 -4.92 19.75
N ALA A 27 2.53 -4.16 19.96
CA ALA A 27 1.30 -4.27 19.18
C ALA A 27 1.36 -3.56 17.81
N CYS A 28 2.38 -2.73 17.54
CA CYS A 28 2.63 -2.19 16.21
C CYS A 28 3.31 -3.24 15.33
N GLN A 29 2.54 -4.18 14.78
CA GLN A 29 3.00 -4.99 13.65
C GLN A 29 2.54 -4.33 12.34
N PRO A 30 3.43 -4.17 11.35
CA PRO A 30 3.01 -3.75 10.02
C PRO A 30 2.03 -4.77 9.45
N SER A 31 0.87 -4.31 8.98
CA SER A 31 -0.07 -5.15 8.23
C SER A 31 0.62 -5.67 6.99
N ALA A 32 0.45 -6.96 6.69
CA ALA A 32 0.96 -7.56 5.46
C ALA A 32 0.45 -6.76 4.24
N PRO A 33 1.25 -6.64 3.17
CA PRO A 33 0.79 -6.04 1.92
C PRO A 33 -0.48 -6.76 1.45
N GLN A 34 -1.53 -5.99 1.15
CA GLN A 34 -2.76 -6.55 0.61
C GLN A 34 -2.48 -7.20 -0.74
N SER A 35 -2.92 -8.45 -0.93
CA SER A 35 -2.80 -9.14 -2.21
C SER A 35 -3.65 -8.46 -3.29
N ASN A 36 -3.28 -8.59 -4.57
CA ASN A 36 -4.11 -8.11 -5.67
C ASN A 36 -5.52 -8.73 -5.64
N ALA A 37 -5.66 -10.00 -5.22
CA ALA A 37 -6.93 -10.68 -5.11
C ALA A 37 -7.84 -10.07 -4.03
N ASP A 38 -7.27 -9.71 -2.87
CA ASP A 38 -8.03 -9.04 -1.82
C ASP A 38 -8.43 -7.63 -2.25
N LEU A 39 -7.51 -6.87 -2.86
CA LEU A 39 -7.81 -5.54 -3.39
C LEU A 39 -8.97 -5.57 -4.39
N LEU A 40 -8.88 -6.43 -5.41
CA LEU A 40 -9.92 -6.53 -6.44
C LEU A 40 -11.24 -7.05 -5.88
N ARG A 41 -11.20 -7.89 -4.84
CA ARG A 41 -12.41 -8.30 -4.11
C ARG A 41 -13.06 -7.10 -3.42
N ASP A 42 -12.28 -6.24 -2.80
CA ASP A 42 -12.76 -5.09 -2.03
C ASP A 42 -13.32 -3.99 -2.95
N LEU A 43 -12.81 -3.90 -4.19
CA LEU A 43 -13.31 -3.00 -5.24
C LEU A 43 -14.58 -3.51 -5.96
N ARG A 44 -15.13 -4.67 -5.57
CA ARG A 44 -16.36 -5.18 -6.21
C ARG A 44 -17.53 -4.23 -6.00
N GLY A 45 -18.20 -3.88 -7.11
CA GLY A 45 -19.32 -2.93 -7.13
C GLY A 45 -18.90 -1.49 -7.41
N GLN A 46 -17.60 -1.22 -7.53
CA GLN A 46 -17.05 0.06 -8.01
C GLN A 46 -16.67 -0.04 -9.49
N TRP A 47 -16.59 1.11 -10.15
CA TRP A 47 -16.00 1.16 -11.49
C TRP A 47 -14.49 1.13 -11.36
N VAL A 48 -13.85 0.14 -12.01
CA VAL A 48 -12.39 0.00 -11.96
C VAL A 48 -11.83 0.14 -13.37
N VAL A 49 -10.91 1.08 -13.55
CA VAL A 49 -10.13 1.27 -14.78
C VAL A 49 -8.75 0.68 -14.55
N ILE A 50 -8.33 -0.28 -15.39
CA ILE A 50 -6.98 -0.84 -15.35
C ILE A 50 -6.22 -0.36 -16.58
N ASN A 51 -5.20 0.47 -16.37
CA ASN A 51 -4.35 1.01 -17.43
C ASN A 51 -2.99 0.29 -17.45
N TYR A 52 -2.62 -0.26 -18.60
CA TYR A 52 -1.29 -0.81 -18.84
C TYR A 52 -0.41 0.28 -19.45
N TRP A 53 0.71 0.60 -18.81
CA TRP A 53 1.59 1.71 -19.21
C TRP A 53 3.05 1.29 -19.27
N ALA A 54 3.84 2.04 -20.03
CA ALA A 54 5.30 1.89 -20.11
C ALA A 54 5.95 3.22 -20.54
N GLU A 55 7.24 3.40 -20.25
CA GLU A 55 8.00 4.61 -20.63
C GLU A 55 8.07 4.83 -22.15
N TRP A 56 8.02 3.76 -22.94
CA TRP A 56 7.98 3.83 -24.39
C TRP A 56 6.56 4.07 -24.94
N CYS A 57 5.52 3.90 -24.13
CA CYS A 57 4.13 4.05 -24.55
C CYS A 57 3.68 5.52 -24.54
N LYS A 58 3.99 6.24 -25.62
CA LYS A 58 3.58 7.64 -25.80
C LYS A 58 2.08 7.93 -25.56
N PRO A 59 1.11 7.15 -26.09
CA PRO A 59 -0.29 7.42 -25.81
C PRO A 59 -0.62 7.21 -24.32
N CYS A 60 -0.10 6.16 -23.68
CA CYS A 60 -0.30 5.92 -22.26
C CYS A 60 0.18 7.11 -21.43
N ILE A 61 1.40 7.62 -21.72
CA ILE A 61 1.96 8.77 -21.00
C ILE A 61 1.09 10.01 -21.15
N LYS A 62 0.53 10.23 -22.34
CA LYS A 62 -0.35 11.36 -22.62
C LYS A 62 -1.65 11.30 -21.80
N GLU A 63 -2.11 10.10 -21.43
CA GLU A 63 -3.36 9.87 -20.70
C GLU A 63 -3.20 9.88 -19.17
N ILE A 64 -1.96 9.82 -18.65
CA ILE A 64 -1.70 9.77 -17.20
C ILE A 64 -2.34 10.96 -16.45
N PRO A 65 -2.23 12.22 -16.90
CA PRO A 65 -2.83 13.35 -16.19
C PRO A 65 -4.35 13.21 -16.04
N GLU A 66 -5.03 12.78 -17.10
CA GLU A 66 -6.48 12.55 -17.10
C GLU A 66 -6.88 11.36 -16.24
N LEU A 67 -6.07 10.29 -16.23
CA LEU A 67 -6.29 9.13 -15.38
C LEU A 67 -6.05 9.44 -13.90
N ASN A 68 -5.06 10.27 -13.58
CA ASN A 68 -4.85 10.78 -12.22
C ASN A 68 -6.06 11.59 -11.75
N ALA A 69 -6.56 12.49 -12.59
CA ALA A 69 -7.75 13.28 -12.28
C ALA A 69 -9.00 12.39 -12.13
N LEU A 70 -9.13 11.35 -12.95
CA LEU A 70 -10.22 10.40 -12.85
C LEU A 70 -10.23 9.65 -11.51
N ASP A 71 -9.06 9.23 -11.03
CA ASP A 71 -8.89 8.56 -9.74
C ASP A 71 -9.13 9.52 -8.56
N SER A 72 -8.69 10.78 -8.68
CA SER A 72 -8.82 11.76 -7.59
C SER A 72 -10.19 12.40 -7.47
N ASP A 73 -10.88 12.63 -8.60
CA ASP A 73 -12.07 13.48 -8.63
C ASP A 73 -13.37 12.69 -8.46
N TYR A 74 -13.33 11.35 -8.57
CA TYR A 74 -14.51 10.49 -8.55
C TYR A 74 -14.36 9.32 -7.58
N ASP A 75 -14.90 9.44 -6.37
CA ASP A 75 -14.89 8.37 -5.35
C ASP A 75 -15.49 7.01 -5.82
N ALA A 76 -16.35 7.04 -6.84
CA ALA A 76 -16.99 5.85 -7.40
C ALA A 76 -16.12 5.10 -8.43
N ILE A 77 -14.98 5.68 -8.81
CA ILE A 77 -14.06 5.16 -9.82
C ILE A 77 -12.70 4.95 -9.16
N THR A 78 -12.08 3.82 -9.44
CA THR A 78 -10.69 3.55 -9.05
C THR A 78 -9.87 3.26 -10.28
N VAL A 79 -8.73 3.94 -10.42
CA VAL A 79 -7.75 3.68 -11.47
C VAL A 79 -6.60 2.85 -10.89
N LEU A 80 -6.27 1.77 -11.58
CA LEU A 80 -5.14 0.90 -11.26
C LEU A 80 -4.18 0.86 -12.46
N GLY A 81 -2.89 1.03 -12.17
CA GLY A 81 -1.82 0.91 -13.14
C GLY A 81 -1.24 -0.49 -13.19
N VAL A 82 -0.77 -0.91 -14.36
CA VAL A 82 0.10 -2.07 -14.54
C VAL A 82 1.29 -1.63 -15.37
N ASN A 83 2.48 -1.69 -14.78
CA ASN A 83 3.71 -1.48 -15.54
C ASN A 83 3.89 -2.65 -16.53
N TYR A 84 3.85 -2.35 -17.82
CA TYR A 84 3.91 -3.38 -18.86
C TYR A 84 5.23 -4.14 -18.81
N ASP A 85 6.35 -3.47 -18.60
CA ASP A 85 7.67 -4.12 -18.61
C ASP A 85 7.96 -4.90 -17.31
N GLY A 86 7.07 -4.84 -16.32
CA GLY A 86 7.21 -5.52 -15.04
C GLY A 86 8.29 -4.91 -14.16
N ALA A 87 8.55 -3.60 -14.29
CA ALA A 87 9.47 -2.88 -13.42
C ALA A 87 9.04 -3.01 -11.96
N THR A 88 10.02 -3.15 -11.05
CA THR A 88 9.79 -3.25 -9.59
C THR A 88 10.83 -2.44 -8.84
N GLY A 89 10.64 -2.26 -7.53
CA GLY A 89 11.62 -1.57 -6.68
C GLY A 89 11.90 -0.14 -7.12
N GLU A 90 13.17 0.25 -7.11
CA GLU A 90 13.64 1.61 -7.42
C GLU A 90 13.34 2.02 -8.86
N ASP A 91 13.46 1.10 -9.82
CA ASP A 91 13.17 1.37 -11.22
C ASP A 91 11.69 1.77 -11.39
N LEU A 92 10.78 1.01 -10.77
CA LEU A 92 9.36 1.35 -10.80
C LEU A 92 9.09 2.71 -10.16
N GLN A 93 9.68 3.01 -9.00
CA GLN A 93 9.48 4.31 -8.34
C GLN A 93 9.95 5.47 -9.20
N THR A 94 11.12 5.32 -9.83
CA THR A 94 11.67 6.33 -10.74
C THR A 94 10.72 6.60 -11.91
N GLN A 95 10.11 5.55 -12.47
CA GLN A 95 9.13 5.68 -13.55
C GLN A 95 7.84 6.38 -13.09
N LEU A 96 7.31 6.00 -11.92
CA LEU A 96 6.11 6.63 -11.35
C LEU A 96 6.32 8.13 -11.12
N GLU A 97 7.47 8.51 -10.58
CA GLU A 97 7.82 9.92 -10.34
C GLU A 97 8.02 10.68 -11.66
N THR A 98 8.79 10.11 -12.59
CA THR A 98 9.13 10.75 -13.87
C THR A 98 7.90 10.97 -14.74
N LEU A 99 7.01 9.97 -14.82
CA LEU A 99 5.79 10.03 -15.60
C LEU A 99 4.62 10.65 -14.82
N GLN A 100 4.83 10.97 -13.55
CA GLN A 100 3.84 11.55 -12.64
C GLN A 100 2.59 10.66 -12.50
N VAL A 101 2.76 9.34 -12.40
CA VAL A 101 1.67 8.40 -12.14
C VAL A 101 1.22 8.54 -10.68
N GLY A 102 0.01 9.06 -10.48
CA GLY A 102 -0.58 9.30 -9.16
C GLY A 102 -1.52 8.20 -8.67
N PHE A 103 -2.12 7.45 -9.60
CA PHE A 103 -2.96 6.29 -9.28
C PHE A 103 -2.13 5.07 -8.87
N ARG A 104 -2.73 4.13 -8.12
CA ARG A 104 -2.03 2.95 -7.60
C ARG A 104 -1.56 2.03 -8.73
N THR A 105 -0.27 1.78 -8.83
CA THR A 105 0.28 0.72 -9.72
C THR A 105 0.40 -0.61 -8.97
N LEU A 106 -0.11 -1.68 -9.58
CA LEU A 106 -0.09 -3.04 -9.05
C LEU A 106 1.30 -3.65 -9.18
N ALA A 107 1.72 -4.41 -8.17
CA ALA A 107 3.02 -5.10 -8.16
C ALA A 107 3.06 -6.29 -9.13
N GLU A 108 1.91 -6.91 -9.39
CA GLU A 108 1.75 -8.05 -10.30
C GLU A 108 0.60 -7.78 -11.28
N ASP A 109 0.71 -8.32 -12.49
CA ASP A 109 -0.33 -8.21 -13.52
C ASP A 109 -1.59 -9.02 -13.13
N PRO A 110 -2.76 -8.38 -12.99
CA PRO A 110 -3.99 -9.06 -12.58
C PRO A 110 -4.67 -9.86 -13.72
N ALA A 111 -4.18 -9.81 -14.96
CA ALA A 111 -4.85 -10.42 -16.12
C ALA A 111 -5.20 -11.89 -15.90
N ALA A 112 -4.24 -12.70 -15.42
CA ALA A 112 -4.45 -14.11 -15.16
C ALA A 112 -5.50 -14.36 -14.06
N LEU A 113 -5.49 -13.54 -13.01
CA LEU A 113 -6.48 -13.59 -11.93
C LEU A 113 -7.89 -13.23 -12.43
N LEU A 114 -7.98 -12.28 -13.36
CA LEU A 114 -9.24 -11.83 -13.96
C LEU A 114 -9.71 -12.73 -15.11
N GLY A 115 -8.92 -13.72 -15.51
CA GLY A 115 -9.21 -14.54 -16.70
C GLY A 115 -9.20 -13.75 -18.01
N LEU A 116 -8.44 -12.65 -18.05
CA LEU A 116 -8.31 -11.77 -19.21
C LEU A 116 -6.98 -12.02 -19.93
N ASN A 117 -6.95 -11.70 -21.22
CA ASN A 117 -5.70 -11.64 -21.96
C ASN A 117 -5.03 -10.29 -21.71
N ARG A 118 -3.72 -10.33 -21.49
CA ARG A 118 -2.92 -9.11 -21.43
C ARG A 118 -2.97 -8.37 -22.77
N PRO A 119 -3.11 -7.03 -22.77
CA PRO A 119 -3.04 -6.25 -24.01
C PRO A 119 -1.73 -6.45 -24.76
N THR A 120 -1.79 -6.45 -26.09
CA THR A 120 -0.62 -6.49 -26.97
C THR A 120 -0.33 -5.11 -27.52
N VAL A 121 0.95 -4.79 -27.68
CA VAL A 121 1.46 -3.50 -28.19
C VAL A 121 2.29 -3.67 -29.44
#